data_AF-A0AA92I0C3-F1
#
_entry.id   AF-A0AA92I0C3-F1
#
_cell.length_a   1.000
_cell.length_b   1.000
_cell.length_c   1.000
_cell.angle_alpha   90.00
_cell.angle_beta   90.00
_cell.angle_gamma   90.00
#
_symmetry.space_group_name_H-M   'P 1'
#
loop_
_entity.id
_entity.type
_entity.pdbx_description
1 polymer ?
#
loop_
_entity_poly.entity_id
_entity_poly.type
_entity_poly.pdbx_seq_one_letter_code
_entity_poly.pdbx_strand_id
1 'polypeptide(L)'
;MAATARMAFMLMVTLAALAHIVTTAAAASAENARDARIFELLDDNQDGSVSMTEFKNNQMLVFYILDRNKDLALTVGETHLPADVFASIAGNDGKQDRHS
;
A
#
# COMPACT_ATOMS: atom_id res chain seq x y z
N MET A 1 -30.83 -37.75 49.90
CA MET A 1 -31.98 -36.84 49.66
C MET A 1 -31.49 -35.44 50.03
N ALA A 2 -31.49 -34.39 49.23
CA ALA A 2 -31.79 -34.12 47.83
C ALA A 2 -30.93 -32.90 47.42
N ALA A 3 -30.62 -32.79 46.13
CA ALA A 3 -29.78 -31.76 45.55
C ALA A 3 -30.49 -30.40 45.39
N THR A 4 -29.73 -29.31 45.37
CA THR A 4 -30.02 -28.13 44.54
C THR A 4 -28.72 -27.54 44.00
N ALA A 5 -28.62 -27.56 42.66
CA ALA A 5 -27.58 -26.94 41.87
C ALA A 5 -28.04 -25.54 41.37
N ARG A 6 -27.06 -24.80 40.81
CA ARG A 6 -27.10 -23.51 40.07
C ARG A 6 -26.45 -22.40 40.91
N MET A 7 -25.33 -21.79 40.52
CA MET A 7 -25.03 -21.19 39.22
C MET A 7 -23.53 -21.21 38.96
N ALA A 8 -23.16 -21.50 37.72
CA ALA A 8 -21.81 -21.44 37.20
C ALA A 8 -21.34 -19.99 36.99
N PHE A 9 -20.03 -19.87 36.76
CA PHE A 9 -19.36 -18.86 35.93
C PHE A 9 -18.82 -17.62 36.67
N MET A 10 -17.51 -17.58 36.91
CA MET A 10 -16.59 -16.62 36.28
C MET A 10 -15.16 -16.79 36.80
N LEU A 11 -14.34 -17.48 36.00
CA LEU A 11 -12.89 -17.48 36.08
C LEU A 11 -12.40 -16.49 35.02
N MET A 12 -11.95 -15.30 35.42
CA MET A 12 -11.30 -14.34 34.52
C MET A 12 -9.87 -14.09 35.00
N VAL A 13 -8.95 -14.84 34.40
CA VAL A 13 -7.52 -14.55 34.39
C VAL A 13 -7.30 -13.40 33.41
N THR A 14 -6.92 -12.21 33.89
CA THR A 14 -6.51 -11.09 33.03
C THR A 14 -5.00 -11.12 32.83
N LEU A 15 -4.56 -11.85 31.81
CA LEU A 15 -3.26 -11.70 31.19
C LEU A 15 -3.47 -11.15 29.78
N ALA A 16 -3.18 -9.87 29.58
CA ALA A 16 -3.01 -9.32 28.23
C ALA A 16 -1.87 -8.31 28.26
N ALA A 17 -0.73 -8.78 27.79
CA ALA A 17 0.52 -8.06 27.70
C ALA A 17 0.41 -6.84 26.80
N LEU A 18 1.12 -5.80 27.23
CA LEU A 18 1.42 -4.57 26.52
C LEU A 18 2.31 -4.89 25.30
N ALA A 19 1.72 -5.19 24.13
CA ALA A 19 2.49 -5.44 22.91
C ALA A 19 1.72 -5.02 21.65
N HIS A 20 1.59 -3.71 21.41
CA HIS A 20 1.05 -3.19 20.14
C HIS A 20 1.82 -1.95 19.65
N ILE A 21 3.16 -1.96 19.67
CA ILE A 21 3.94 -0.96 18.93
C ILE A 21 5.22 -1.61 18.39
N VAL A 22 5.10 -2.47 17.37
CA VAL A 22 6.28 -2.93 16.61
C VAL A 22 6.00 -3.15 15.11
N THR A 23 4.84 -2.76 14.60
CA THR A 23 4.43 -3.18 13.24
C THR A 23 4.72 -2.14 12.14
N THR A 24 5.16 -0.91 12.45
CA THR A 24 5.27 0.16 11.44
C THR A 24 6.60 0.19 10.67
N ALA A 25 7.69 -0.36 11.23
CA ALA A 25 9.02 -0.25 10.61
C ALA A 25 9.18 -1.10 9.34
N ALA A 26 8.63 -2.32 9.33
CA ALA A 26 8.79 -3.26 8.20
C ALA A 26 7.98 -2.84 6.96
N ALA A 27 6.79 -2.26 7.16
CA ALA A 27 6.00 -1.72 6.06
C ALA A 27 6.73 -0.53 5.41
N ALA A 28 7.16 0.45 6.20
CA ALA A 28 7.89 1.61 5.70
C ALA A 28 9.17 1.25 4.91
N SER A 29 9.90 0.22 5.33
CA SER A 29 11.08 -0.26 4.57
C SER A 29 10.73 -0.88 3.22
N ALA A 30 9.60 -1.58 3.12
CA ALA A 30 9.16 -2.22 1.88
C ALA A 30 8.62 -1.19 0.86
N GLU A 31 8.03 -0.10 1.34
CA GLU A 31 7.62 1.05 0.52
C GLU A 31 8.85 1.77 -0.05
N ASN A 32 9.80 2.18 0.81
CA ASN A 32 11.01 2.87 0.38
C ASN A 32 11.82 2.07 -0.66
N ALA A 33 11.88 0.74 -0.50
CA ALA A 33 12.55 -0.12 -1.46
C ALA A 33 11.81 -0.22 -2.81
N ARG A 34 10.48 -0.06 -2.84
CA ARG A 34 9.71 -0.02 -4.08
C ARG A 34 9.89 1.31 -4.81
N ASP A 35 9.82 2.42 -4.07
CA ASP A 35 10.00 3.76 -4.64
C ASP A 35 11.40 3.92 -5.22
N ALA A 36 12.42 3.41 -4.53
CA ALA A 36 13.79 3.38 -5.04
C ALA A 36 13.88 2.62 -6.38
N ARG A 37 13.24 1.44 -6.50
CA ARG A 37 13.24 0.66 -7.75
C ARG A 37 12.49 1.36 -8.89
N ILE A 38 11.39 2.06 -8.59
CA ILE A 38 10.65 2.82 -9.59
C ILE A 38 11.49 4.01 -10.06
N PHE A 39 12.16 4.70 -9.13
CA PHE A 39 13.07 5.78 -9.46
C PHE A 39 14.22 5.31 -10.35
N GLU A 40 14.91 4.23 -9.97
CA GLU A 40 16.01 3.63 -10.75
C GLU A 40 15.56 3.19 -12.16
N LEU A 41 14.29 2.80 -12.33
CA LEU A 41 13.74 2.45 -13.65
C LEU A 41 13.45 3.68 -14.53
N LEU A 42 13.12 4.80 -13.89
CA LEU A 42 12.84 6.05 -14.59
C LEU A 42 14.14 6.80 -14.94
N ASP A 43 15.09 6.88 -14.01
CA ASP A 43 16.41 7.52 -14.14
C ASP A 43 17.36 6.67 -15.00
N ASP A 44 17.05 6.59 -16.30
CA ASP A 44 17.75 5.75 -17.28
C ASP A 44 19.22 6.17 -17.47
N ASN A 45 19.50 7.47 -17.40
CA ASN A 45 20.85 7.99 -17.55
C ASN A 45 21.66 7.99 -16.22
N GLN A 46 21.03 7.68 -15.09
CA GLN A 46 21.61 7.61 -13.75
C GLN A 46 22.21 8.93 -13.27
N ASP A 47 21.60 10.06 -13.63
CA ASP A 47 22.04 11.38 -13.19
C ASP A 47 21.45 11.82 -11.84
N GLY A 48 20.60 10.98 -11.25
CA GLY A 48 19.95 11.23 -9.97
C GLY A 48 18.71 12.11 -10.09
N SER A 49 18.21 12.35 -11.30
CA SER A 49 16.96 13.05 -11.57
C SER A 49 16.18 12.32 -12.67
N VAL A 50 14.86 12.50 -12.70
CA VAL A 50 14.04 11.98 -13.80
C VAL A 50 13.64 13.16 -14.70
N SER A 51 14.21 13.21 -15.89
CA SER A 51 13.83 14.18 -16.92
C SER A 51 12.44 13.86 -17.50
N MET A 52 11.82 14.85 -18.14
CA MET A 52 10.53 14.63 -18.84
C MET A 52 10.63 13.56 -19.93
N THR A 53 11.78 13.46 -20.60
CA THR A 53 12.00 12.45 -21.65
C THR A 53 12.06 11.05 -21.04
N GLU A 54 12.81 10.88 -19.97
CA GLU A 54 12.90 9.63 -19.21
C GLU A 54 11.55 9.19 -18.65
N PHE A 55 10.82 10.12 -18.03
CA PHE A 55 9.46 9.84 -17.58
C PHE A 55 8.58 9.34 -18.72
N LYS A 56 8.56 10.05 -19.86
CA LYS A 56 7.72 9.65 -21.01
C LYS A 56 8.08 8.29 -21.59
N ASN A 57 9.38 7.97 -21.63
CA ASN A 57 9.86 6.70 -22.16
C ASN A 57 9.53 5.52 -21.24
N ASN A 58 9.55 5.73 -19.92
CA ASN A 58 9.47 4.66 -18.93
C ASN A 58 8.17 4.63 -18.11
N GLN A 59 7.29 5.64 -18.19
CA GLN A 59 6.01 5.70 -17.45
C GLN A 59 5.13 4.47 -17.66
N MET A 60 5.15 3.88 -18.86
CA MET A 60 4.37 2.67 -19.16
C MET A 60 4.91 1.44 -18.41
N LEU A 61 6.22 1.33 -18.23
CA LEU A 61 6.82 0.26 -17.44
C LEU A 61 6.42 0.40 -15.96
N VAL A 62 6.47 1.63 -15.44
CA VAL A 62 6.01 1.92 -14.06
C VAL A 62 4.53 1.57 -13.89
N PHE A 63 3.69 1.93 -14.85
CA PHE A 63 2.27 1.57 -14.83
C PHE A 63 2.07 0.06 -14.65
N TYR A 64 2.75 -0.77 -15.47
CA TYR A 64 2.64 -2.22 -15.37
C TYR A 64 3.21 -2.83 -14.09
N ILE A 65 4.18 -2.16 -13.45
CA ILE A 65 4.71 -2.59 -12.16
C ILE A 65 3.70 -2.31 -11.04
N LEU A 66 2.97 -1.20 -11.12
CA LEU A 66 1.98 -0.78 -10.14
C LEU A 66 0.64 -1.52 -10.30
N ASP A 67 0.23 -1.82 -11.55
CA ASP A 67 -0.98 -2.56 -11.91
C ASP A 67 -0.84 -4.05 -11.53
N ARG A 68 -1.02 -4.35 -10.23
CA ARG A 68 -0.81 -5.68 -9.67
C ARG A 68 -1.91 -6.65 -10.07
N ASN A 69 -3.15 -6.15 -10.20
CA ASN A 69 -4.29 -6.96 -10.57
C ASN A 69 -4.39 -7.19 -12.10
N LYS A 70 -3.60 -6.45 -12.89
CA LYS A 70 -3.51 -6.51 -14.36
C LYS A 70 -4.82 -6.15 -15.06
N ASP A 71 -5.59 -5.24 -14.46
CA ASP A 71 -6.85 -4.76 -15.01
C ASP A 71 -6.68 -3.55 -15.93
N LEU A 72 -5.43 -3.13 -16.17
CA LEU A 72 -5.06 -1.97 -16.99
C LEU A 72 -5.56 -0.64 -16.45
N ALA A 73 -5.79 -0.57 -15.14
CA ALA A 73 -6.07 0.66 -14.40
C ALA A 73 -5.30 0.66 -13.08
N LEU A 74 -4.90 1.85 -12.63
CA LEU A 74 -4.38 2.04 -11.28
C LEU A 74 -5.48 2.50 -10.35
N THR A 75 -5.54 1.86 -9.19
CA THR A 75 -6.33 2.30 -8.03
C THR A 75 -5.43 2.93 -6.98
N VAL A 76 -6.01 3.66 -6.03
CA VAL A 76 -5.25 4.22 -4.90
C VAL A 76 -4.44 3.15 -4.16
N GLY A 77 -4.99 1.93 -4.02
CA GLY A 77 -4.31 0.82 -3.35
C GLY A 77 -3.10 0.28 -4.11
N GLU A 78 -2.98 0.58 -5.40
CA GLU A 78 -1.88 0.17 -6.27
C GLU A 78 -0.78 1.22 -6.36
N THR A 79 -1.01 2.42 -5.83
CA THR A 79 -0.03 3.51 -5.78
C THR A 79 0.38 3.81 -4.34
N HIS A 80 1.48 4.55 -4.19
CA HIS A 80 1.89 5.14 -2.91
C HIS A 80 1.43 6.58 -2.75
N LEU A 81 0.59 7.07 -3.67
CA LEU A 81 0.07 8.43 -3.60
C LEU A 81 -0.88 8.56 -2.41
N PRO A 82 -0.81 9.67 -1.65
CA PRO A 82 -1.87 10.03 -0.72
C PRO A 82 -3.22 10.01 -1.43
N ALA A 83 -4.26 9.53 -0.75
CA ALA A 83 -5.57 9.32 -1.38
C ALA A 83 -6.17 10.60 -1.97
N ASP A 84 -5.92 11.75 -1.34
CA ASP A 84 -6.28 13.09 -1.82
C ASP A 84 -5.51 13.47 -3.09
N VAL A 85 -4.21 13.21 -3.13
CA VAL A 85 -3.37 13.43 -4.32
C VAL A 85 -3.84 12.53 -5.46
N PHE A 86 -4.06 11.25 -5.18
CA PHE A 86 -4.57 10.29 -6.16
C PHE A 86 -5.92 10.74 -6.72
N ALA A 87 -6.86 11.15 -5.86
CA ALA A 87 -8.17 11.64 -6.28
C ALA A 87 -8.09 12.89 -7.16
N SER A 88 -7.06 13.73 -7.00
CA SER A 88 -6.86 14.92 -7.83
C SER A 88 -6.38 14.63 -9.26
N ILE A 89 -5.79 13.45 -9.49
CA ILE A 89 -5.27 13.02 -10.79
C ILE A 89 -6.09 11.89 -11.43
N ALA A 90 -6.87 11.18 -10.62
CA ALA A 90 -7.74 10.11 -11.09
C ALA A 90 -8.89 10.68 -11.94
N GLY A 91 -9.35 9.87 -12.89
CA GLY A 91 -10.55 10.16 -13.67
C GLY A 91 -11.80 10.23 -12.79
N ASN A 92 -12.92 10.61 -13.40
CA ASN A 92 -14.21 10.73 -12.70
C ASN A 92 -14.73 9.40 -12.11
N ASP A 93 -14.12 8.28 -12.48
CA ASP A 93 -14.38 6.94 -11.97
C ASP A 93 -13.44 6.52 -10.80
N GLY A 94 -12.54 7.41 -10.38
CA GLY A 94 -11.59 7.15 -9.30
C GLY A 94 -10.45 6.22 -9.69
N LYS A 95 -10.13 6.11 -10.98
CA LYS A 95 -9.02 5.31 -11.51
C LYS A 95 -8.13 6.13 -12.43
N GLN A 96 -6.92 5.64 -12.67
CA GLN A 96 -6.03 6.17 -13.71
C GLN A 96 -5.78 5.07 -14.73
N ASP A 97 -6.18 5.30 -15.98
CA ASP A 97 -6.08 4.31 -17.05
C ASP A 97 -5.07 4.74 -18.14
N ARG A 98 -4.77 3.82 -19.07
CA ARG A 98 -3.85 4.07 -20.19
C ARG A 98 -4.36 5.11 -21.21
N HIS A 99 -5.67 5.42 -21.23
CA HIS A 99 -6.29 6.22 -22.29
C HIS A 99 -6.69 7.64 -21.86
N SER A 100 -6.44 8.01 -20.60
CA SER A 100 -6.76 9.32 -20.03
C SER A 100 -5.65 10.36 -20.22
#